data_AF-A0A6G0VJY7-F1
#
_entry.id   AF-A0A6G0VJY7-F1
#
_cell.length_a   1.000
_cell.length_b   1.000
_cell.length_c   1.000
_cell.angle_alpha   90.00
_cell.angle_beta   90.00
_cell.angle_gamma   90.00
#
_symmetry.space_group_name_H-M   'P 1'
#
loop_
_entity.id
_entity.type
_entity.pdbx_description
1 polymer ?
#
loop_
_entity_poly.entity_id
_entity_poly.type
_entity_poly.pdbx_seq_one_letter_code
_entity_poly.pdbx_strand_id
1 'polypeptide(L)'
;MKAEVSFVIESAAIFERFLLIFQKDEPLIHILFEEVMELIATVLGRVCKPDVLLDLNNVNSHFISNNLLPTNQIKCGDNTEKIILKMKDLDQFQFKTNVRDHFIATASHLLNKTIIASSATTKYFKCLKPEERKEEKSIRSITKVARLLPFKVSETALSDEWVLLQLDSNI
;
A
#
# COMPACT_ATOMS: atom_id res chain seq x y z
N MET A 1 1.31 28.36 14.05
CA MET A 1 0.80 27.29 13.18
C MET A 1 -0.25 26.51 13.96
N LYS A 2 -1.42 26.22 13.37
CA LYS A 2 -2.46 25.40 14.03
C LYS A 2 -2.06 23.91 13.97
N ALA A 3 -2.53 23.11 14.94
CA ALA A 3 -2.18 21.69 15.00
C ALA A 3 -2.65 20.92 13.76
N GLU A 4 -3.81 21.28 13.20
CA GLU A 4 -4.36 20.67 11.99
C GLU A 4 -3.44 20.87 10.78
N VAL A 5 -2.91 22.09 10.62
CA VAL A 5 -1.98 22.41 9.52
C VAL A 5 -0.66 21.67 9.70
N SER A 6 -0.14 21.64 10.93
CA SER A 6 1.07 20.88 11.26
C SER A 6 0.89 19.39 10.95
N PHE A 7 -0.26 18.83 11.35
CA PHE A 7 -0.58 17.43 11.13
C PHE A 7 -0.64 17.09 9.64
N VAL A 8 -1.31 17.91 8.83
CA VAL A 8 -1.41 17.68 7.38
C VAL A 8 -0.03 17.68 6.72
N ILE A 9 0.87 18.57 7.14
CA ILE A 9 2.24 18.60 6.61
C ILE A 9 2.99 17.32 7.00
N GLU A 10 2.92 16.91 8.27
CA GLU A 10 3.62 15.71 8.75
C GLU A 10 3.01 14.41 8.22
N SER A 11 1.69 14.36 7.99
CA SER A 11 1.02 13.20 7.41
C SER A 11 1.24 13.09 5.91
N ALA A 12 1.41 14.21 5.20
CA ALA A 12 1.75 14.22 3.77
C ALA A 12 3.08 13.51 3.48
N ALA A 13 4.05 13.61 4.40
CA ALA A 13 5.35 12.94 4.28
C ALA A 13 5.24 11.40 4.14
N ILE A 14 4.15 10.79 4.60
CA ILE A 14 3.88 9.35 4.45
C ILE A 14 3.77 8.95 2.97
N PHE A 15 3.30 9.87 2.12
CA PHE A 15 3.04 9.60 0.71
C PHE A 15 4.24 9.92 -0.19
N GLU A 16 5.25 10.63 0.32
CA GLU A 16 6.35 11.15 -0.50
C GLU A 16 7.10 10.05 -1.25
N ARG A 17 7.51 8.96 -0.57
CA ARG A 17 8.19 7.84 -1.23
C ARG A 17 7.35 7.26 -2.36
N PHE A 18 6.07 7.00 -2.09
CA PHE A 18 5.16 6.44 -3.08
C PHE A 18 5.00 7.38 -4.29
N LEU A 19 4.81 8.67 -4.05
CA LEU A 19 4.70 9.68 -5.10
C LEU A 19 5.98 9.77 -5.94
N LEU A 20 7.16 9.80 -5.31
CA LEU A 20 8.45 9.85 -6.02
C LEU A 20 8.68 8.63 -6.91
N ILE A 21 8.16 7.46 -6.51
CA ILE A 21 8.23 6.26 -7.34
C ILE A 21 7.28 6.38 -8.55
N PHE A 22 6.00 6.69 -8.34
CA PHE A 22 4.99 6.68 -9.41
C PHE A 22 4.90 7.96 -10.24
N GLN A 23 5.72 8.97 -9.95
CA GLN A 23 5.90 10.15 -10.80
C GLN A 23 7.02 9.98 -11.83
N LYS A 24 7.69 8.83 -11.88
CA LYS A 24 8.66 8.51 -12.93
C LYS A 24 7.96 8.16 -14.24
N ASP A 25 8.63 8.43 -15.35
CA ASP A 25 8.13 8.14 -16.70
C ASP A 25 8.23 6.65 -17.10
N GLU A 26 8.94 5.84 -16.32
CA GLU A 26 9.15 4.42 -16.61
C GLU A 26 7.94 3.54 -16.26
N PRO A 27 7.74 2.38 -16.94
CA PRO A 27 6.61 1.50 -16.66
C PRO A 27 6.80 0.72 -15.34
N LEU A 28 6.05 1.11 -14.30
CA LEU A 28 6.19 0.57 -12.93
C LEU A 28 5.10 -0.42 -12.52
N ILE A 29 4.37 -1.00 -13.47
CA ILE A 29 3.25 -1.92 -13.17
C ILE A 29 3.68 -3.16 -12.36
N HIS A 30 4.94 -3.56 -12.50
CA HIS A 30 5.53 -4.72 -11.85
C HIS A 30 5.81 -4.51 -10.35
N ILE A 31 5.96 -3.27 -9.88
CA ILE A 31 6.08 -2.91 -8.45
C ILE A 31 4.79 -2.33 -7.87
N LEU A 32 3.84 -1.89 -8.72
CA LEU A 32 2.63 -1.16 -8.30
C LEU A 32 1.89 -1.82 -7.14
N PHE A 33 1.66 -3.12 -7.23
CA PHE A 33 0.93 -3.85 -6.20
C PHE A 33 1.64 -3.78 -4.84
N GLU A 34 2.95 -4.00 -4.82
CA GLU A 34 3.72 -4.01 -3.57
C GLU A 34 3.80 -2.63 -2.94
N GLU A 35 4.11 -1.60 -3.72
CA GLU A 35 4.24 -0.23 -3.21
C GLU A 35 2.90 0.31 -2.68
N VAL A 36 1.78 -0.03 -3.33
CA VAL A 36 0.45 0.33 -2.81
C VAL A 36 0.17 -0.41 -1.49
N MET A 37 0.49 -1.70 -1.40
CA MET A 37 0.30 -2.47 -0.16
C MET A 37 1.19 -1.95 0.98
N GLU A 38 2.42 -1.55 0.68
CA GLU A 38 3.31 -0.94 1.65
C GLU A 38 2.83 0.42 2.14
N LEU A 39 2.29 1.26 1.23
CA LEU A 39 1.66 2.53 1.61
C LEU A 39 0.45 2.28 2.53
N ILE A 40 -0.42 1.33 2.20
CA ILE A 40 -1.57 0.95 3.02
C ILE A 40 -1.11 0.45 4.39
N ALA A 41 -0.12 -0.44 4.44
CA ALA A 41 0.45 -0.95 5.68
C ALA A 41 1.03 0.18 6.54
N THR A 42 1.71 1.15 5.93
CA THR A 42 2.29 2.30 6.61
C THR A 42 1.22 3.20 7.22
N VAL A 43 0.14 3.47 6.49
CA VAL A 43 -1.01 4.26 6.99
C VAL A 43 -1.71 3.51 8.12
N LEU A 44 -2.01 2.22 7.93
CA LEU A 44 -2.65 1.40 8.95
C LEU A 44 -1.78 1.25 10.20
N GLY A 45 -0.46 1.13 10.06
CA GLY A 45 0.48 1.06 11.18
C GLY A 45 0.49 2.30 12.09
N ARG A 46 -0.13 3.40 11.67
CA ARG A 46 -0.35 4.59 12.54
C ARG A 46 -1.52 4.41 13.50
N VAL A 47 -2.45 3.51 13.21
CA VAL A 47 -3.74 3.40 13.93
C VAL A 47 -4.13 1.99 14.34
N CYS A 48 -3.55 0.95 13.74
CA CYS A 48 -3.82 -0.44 14.04
C CYS A 48 -2.71 -1.05 14.91
N LYS A 49 -3.06 -2.08 15.67
CA LYS A 49 -2.08 -2.88 16.41
C LYS A 49 -1.21 -3.71 15.45
N PRO A 50 0.05 -4.05 15.81
CA PRO A 50 0.96 -4.75 14.89
C PRO A 50 0.48 -6.12 14.41
N ASP A 51 -0.23 -6.86 15.26
CA ASP A 51 -0.80 -8.19 14.99
C ASP A 51 -1.85 -8.18 13.87
N VAL A 52 -2.52 -7.04 13.70
CA VAL A 52 -3.54 -6.81 12.68
C VAL A 52 -2.89 -6.67 11.29
N LEU A 53 -1.68 -6.12 11.20
CA LEU A 53 -1.00 -5.85 9.93
C LEU A 53 -0.50 -7.11 9.20
N LEU A 54 -0.60 -8.29 9.82
CA LEU A 54 -0.10 -9.55 9.27
C LEU A 54 -0.97 -10.14 8.15
N ASP A 55 -2.26 -9.76 8.05
CA ASP A 55 -3.17 -10.24 7.00
C ASP A 55 -3.84 -9.10 6.22
N LEU A 56 -3.07 -8.46 5.33
CA LEU A 56 -3.59 -7.43 4.45
C LEU A 56 -4.47 -7.98 3.30
N ASN A 57 -4.79 -9.28 3.25
CA ASN A 57 -5.72 -9.79 2.24
C ASN A 57 -7.18 -9.48 2.58
N ASN A 58 -7.47 -9.15 3.84
CA ASN A 58 -8.82 -8.93 4.33
C ASN A 58 -9.03 -7.53 4.92
N VAL A 59 -8.38 -6.50 4.35
CA VAL A 59 -8.20 -5.16 4.97
C VAL A 59 -9.49 -4.51 5.49
N ASN A 60 -10.64 -4.80 4.90
CA ASN A 60 -11.93 -4.30 5.37
C ASN A 60 -12.30 -4.76 6.80
N SER A 61 -11.83 -5.93 7.26
CA SER A 61 -12.03 -6.38 8.64
C SER A 61 -11.07 -5.74 9.64
N HIS A 62 -10.07 -4.98 9.18
CA HIS A 62 -9.04 -4.37 10.04
C HIS A 62 -9.52 -3.07 10.67
N PHE A 63 -10.59 -2.46 10.14
CA PHE A 63 -11.23 -1.26 10.70
C PHE A 63 -12.19 -1.55 11.87
N ILE A 64 -12.21 -2.77 12.39
CA ILE A 64 -12.98 -3.13 13.59
C ILE A 64 -12.30 -2.52 14.83
N SER A 65 -13.09 -1.92 15.74
CA SER A 65 -12.60 -1.18 16.91
C SER A 65 -11.56 -1.91 17.77
N ASN A 66 -11.65 -3.24 17.89
CA ASN A 66 -10.71 -4.05 18.67
C ASN A 66 -9.29 -4.12 18.09
N ASN A 67 -9.13 -3.81 16.80
CA ASN A 67 -7.87 -3.85 16.08
C ASN A 67 -7.12 -2.51 16.12
N LEU A 68 -7.80 -1.45 16.57
CA LEU A 68 -7.24 -0.12 16.65
C LEU A 68 -6.41 0.10 17.93
N LEU A 69 -5.40 0.95 17.81
CA LEU A 69 -4.66 1.48 18.94
C LEU A 69 -5.56 2.39 19.79
N PRO A 70 -5.38 2.38 21.11
CA PRO A 70 -5.93 3.42 21.98
C PRO A 70 -5.54 4.82 21.50
N THR A 71 -6.47 5.79 21.61
CA THR A 71 -6.29 7.16 21.11
C THR A 71 -5.01 7.84 21.65
N ASN A 72 -4.61 7.53 22.88
CA ASN A 72 -3.39 8.09 23.48
C ASN A 72 -2.08 7.54 22.88
N GLN A 73 -2.12 6.41 22.19
CA GLN A 73 -0.96 5.79 21.53
C GLN A 73 -0.79 6.25 20.07
N ILE A 74 -1.74 7.04 19.55
CA ILE A 74 -1.68 7.58 18.20
C ILE A 74 -0.67 8.72 18.16
N LYS A 75 0.32 8.58 17.28
CA LYS A 75 1.38 9.56 17.04
C LYS A 75 0.99 10.49 15.91
N CYS A 76 0.99 11.80 16.19
CA CYS A 76 0.60 12.83 15.23
C CYS A 76 1.78 13.50 14.49
N GLY A 77 3.02 13.09 14.80
CA GLY A 77 4.25 13.76 14.35
C GLY A 77 4.82 14.68 15.43
N ASP A 78 6.15 14.86 15.43
CA ASP A 78 6.86 15.51 16.53
C ASP A 78 6.47 16.98 16.70
N ASN A 79 6.23 17.69 15.60
CA ASN A 79 5.82 19.09 15.65
C ASN A 79 4.37 19.22 16.08
N THR A 80 3.49 18.37 15.56
CA THR A 80 2.08 18.38 15.93
C THR A 80 1.90 18.01 17.41
N GLU A 81 2.59 17.00 17.93
CA GLU A 81 2.52 16.62 19.35
C GLU A 81 2.95 17.77 20.27
N LYS A 82 3.99 18.54 19.92
CA LYS A 82 4.41 19.75 20.67
C LYS A 82 3.33 20.83 20.71
N ILE A 83 2.48 20.92 19.68
CA ILE A 83 1.36 21.87 19.64
C ILE A 83 0.19 21.32 20.45
N ILE A 84 -0.13 20.03 20.31
CA ILE A 84 -1.23 19.36 21.03
C ILE A 84 -0.99 19.41 22.55
N LEU A 85 0.24 19.22 23.03
CA LEU A 85 0.57 19.27 24.46
C LEU A 85 0.23 20.61 25.14
N LYS A 86 0.00 21.68 24.37
CA LYS A 86 -0.41 23.00 24.88
C LYS A 86 -1.93 23.19 24.94
N MET A 87 -2.70 22.23 24.42
CA MET A 87 -4.16 22.25 24.40
C MET A 87 -4.73 21.65 25.69
N LYS A 88 -6.03 21.83 25.94
CA LYS A 88 -6.73 21.17 27.05
C LYS A 88 -6.90 19.68 26.74
N ASP A 89 -6.93 18.84 27.77
CA ASP A 89 -7.01 17.38 27.63
C ASP A 89 -8.17 16.91 26.73
N LEU A 90 -9.34 17.55 26.85
CA LEU A 90 -10.49 17.24 26.01
C LEU A 90 -10.22 17.54 24.52
N ASP A 91 -9.59 18.68 24.24
CA ASP A 91 -9.23 19.10 22.88
C ASP A 91 -8.14 18.19 22.30
N GLN A 92 -7.17 17.77 23.13
CA GLN A 92 -6.14 16.81 22.74
C GLN A 92 -6.75 15.45 22.37
N PHE A 93 -7.67 14.95 23.20
CA PHE A 93 -8.36 13.69 22.96
C PHE A 93 -9.20 13.75 21.67
N GLN A 94 -9.94 14.84 21.47
CA GLN A 94 -10.73 15.05 20.26
C GLN A 94 -9.82 15.13 19.03
N PHE A 95 -8.70 15.83 19.12
CA PHE A 95 -7.74 15.95 18.02
C PHE A 95 -7.18 14.58 17.63
N LYS A 96 -6.69 13.79 18.60
CA LYS A 96 -6.16 12.44 18.33
C LYS A 96 -7.22 11.49 17.79
N THR A 97 -8.48 11.66 18.19
CA THR A 97 -9.62 10.93 17.62
C THR A 97 -9.80 11.27 16.14
N ASN A 98 -9.80 12.56 15.79
CA ASN A 98 -9.90 13.00 14.40
C ASN A 98 -8.71 12.52 13.54
N VAL A 99 -7.50 12.51 14.10
CA VAL A 99 -6.30 11.95 13.44
C VAL A 99 -6.47 10.46 13.15
N ARG A 100 -7.00 9.70 14.10
CA ARG A 100 -7.32 8.28 13.90
C ARG A 100 -8.27 8.11 12.72
N ASP A 101 -9.35 8.86 12.73
CA ASP A 101 -10.42 8.76 11.74
C ASP A 101 -9.90 9.18 10.36
N HIS A 102 -8.99 10.16 10.28
CA HIS A 102 -8.29 10.54 9.06
C HIS A 102 -7.48 9.37 8.46
N PHE A 103 -6.66 8.68 9.26
CA PHE A 103 -5.87 7.56 8.76
C PHE A 103 -6.76 6.37 8.37
N ILE A 104 -7.83 6.10 9.11
CA ILE A 104 -8.84 5.08 8.75
C ILE A 104 -9.50 5.40 7.42
N ALA A 105 -9.96 6.64 7.24
CA ALA A 105 -10.59 7.10 6.01
C ALA A 105 -9.60 7.05 4.83
N THR A 106 -8.34 7.41 5.06
CA THR A 106 -7.26 7.35 4.08
C THR A 106 -7.00 5.91 3.64
N ALA A 107 -6.79 4.99 4.58
CA ALA A 107 -6.56 3.58 4.27
C ALA A 107 -7.77 2.98 3.54
N SER A 108 -8.99 3.24 4.02
CA SER A 108 -10.23 2.85 3.35
C SER A 108 -10.32 3.38 1.92
N HIS A 109 -9.93 4.65 1.71
CA HIS A 109 -9.91 5.26 0.39
C HIS A 109 -8.90 4.59 -0.53
N LEU A 110 -7.66 4.38 -0.06
CA LEU A 110 -6.62 3.70 -0.82
C LEU A 110 -7.07 2.29 -1.21
N LEU A 111 -7.64 1.52 -0.29
CA LEU A 111 -8.12 0.17 -0.59
C LEU A 111 -9.20 0.18 -1.67
N ASN A 112 -10.23 1.01 -1.50
CA ASN A 112 -11.37 1.02 -2.41
C ASN A 112 -11.08 1.63 -3.78
N LYS A 113 -10.12 2.57 -3.87
CA LYS A 113 -9.79 3.28 -5.11
C LYS A 113 -8.60 2.69 -5.85
N THR A 114 -7.70 1.99 -5.16
CA THR A 114 -6.60 1.31 -5.83
C THR A 114 -7.08 0.03 -6.49
N ILE A 115 -6.32 -0.41 -7.49
CA ILE A 115 -6.62 -1.59 -8.31
C ILE A 115 -6.70 -2.87 -7.44
N ILE A 116 -6.20 -2.81 -6.20
CA ILE A 116 -6.24 -3.90 -5.22
C ILE A 116 -7.67 -4.35 -4.92
N ALA A 117 -8.64 -3.44 -4.81
CA ALA A 117 -10.04 -3.80 -4.58
C ALA A 117 -10.78 -4.23 -5.85
N SER A 118 -10.42 -3.69 -7.03
CA SER A 118 -11.20 -3.91 -8.26
C SER A 118 -10.80 -5.19 -9.00
N SER A 119 -9.52 -5.57 -8.96
CA SER A 119 -9.08 -6.90 -9.34
C SER A 119 -7.66 -7.11 -8.84
N ALA A 120 -7.43 -8.15 -8.03
CA ALA A 120 -6.11 -8.57 -7.56
C ALA A 120 -5.23 -9.12 -8.71
N THR A 121 -5.29 -8.52 -9.89
CA THR A 121 -4.61 -8.88 -11.12
C THR A 121 -3.26 -8.20 -11.22
N THR A 122 -3.11 -6.99 -10.67
CA THR A 122 -1.84 -6.25 -10.59
C THR A 122 -0.75 -7.05 -9.89
N LYS A 123 -1.11 -7.89 -8.91
CA LYS A 123 -0.16 -8.78 -8.22
C LYS A 123 0.53 -9.77 -9.17
N TYR A 124 -0.08 -10.10 -10.31
CA TYR A 124 0.54 -11.02 -11.28
C TYR A 124 1.62 -10.35 -12.11
N PHE A 125 1.58 -9.02 -12.28
CA PHE A 125 2.63 -8.27 -12.99
C PHE A 125 3.97 -8.28 -12.24
N LYS A 126 3.97 -8.67 -10.96
CA LYS A 126 5.17 -8.89 -10.16
C LYS A 126 6.16 -9.86 -10.82
N CYS A 127 5.68 -10.82 -11.61
CA CYS A 127 6.54 -11.75 -12.35
C CYS A 127 7.46 -11.07 -13.39
N LEU A 128 7.19 -9.82 -13.77
CA LEU A 128 8.03 -9.07 -14.70
C LEU A 128 9.36 -8.63 -14.06
N LYS A 129 9.43 -8.58 -12.72
CA LYS A 129 10.67 -8.29 -11.98
C LYS A 129 11.74 -9.36 -12.25
N PRO A 130 13.01 -8.97 -12.44
CA PRO A 130 14.10 -9.94 -12.67
C PRO A 130 14.18 -11.04 -11.61
N GLU A 131 14.03 -10.67 -10.34
CA GLU A 131 14.11 -11.60 -9.20
C GLU A 131 12.93 -12.58 -9.14
N GLU A 132 11.72 -12.14 -9.44
CA GLU A 132 10.51 -12.98 -9.38
C GLU A 132 10.32 -13.82 -10.64
N ARG A 133 10.91 -13.40 -11.76
CA ARG A 133 10.87 -14.14 -13.02
C ARG A 133 11.47 -15.53 -12.87
N LYS A 134 12.54 -15.68 -12.09
CA LYS A 134 13.25 -16.96 -11.89
C LYS A 134 12.43 -17.97 -11.09
N GLU A 135 11.32 -17.54 -10.48
CA GLU A 135 10.46 -18.45 -9.75
C GLU A 135 9.57 -19.29 -10.66
N GLU A 136 9.37 -20.56 -10.31
CA GLU A 136 8.46 -21.48 -11.02
C GLU A 136 7.03 -20.94 -11.11
N LYS A 137 6.57 -20.24 -10.07
CA LYS A 137 5.22 -19.62 -10.01
C LYS A 137 5.03 -18.48 -11.03
N SER A 138 6.11 -17.96 -11.60
CA SER A 138 6.07 -16.82 -12.53
C SER A 138 5.41 -17.16 -13.86
N ILE A 139 5.53 -18.41 -14.34
CA ILE A 139 4.87 -18.90 -15.56
C ILE A 139 3.35 -18.74 -15.43
N ARG A 140 2.79 -19.21 -14.31
CA ARG A 140 1.35 -19.05 -14.03
C ARG A 140 0.93 -17.58 -13.96
N SER A 141 1.82 -16.71 -13.47
CA SER A 141 1.55 -15.28 -13.36
C SER A 141 1.56 -14.59 -14.72
N ILE A 142 2.53 -14.89 -15.59
CA ILE A 142 2.57 -14.30 -16.94
C ILE A 142 1.40 -14.79 -17.81
N THR A 143 0.98 -16.06 -17.69
CA THR A 143 -0.23 -16.54 -18.38
C THR A 143 -1.47 -15.77 -17.93
N LYS A 144 -1.58 -15.46 -16.62
CA LYS A 144 -2.67 -14.63 -16.11
C LYS A 144 -2.59 -13.21 -16.64
N VAL A 145 -1.40 -12.61 -16.72
CA VAL A 145 -1.20 -11.29 -17.32
C VAL A 145 -1.65 -11.29 -18.78
N ALA A 146 -1.25 -12.30 -19.56
CA ALA A 146 -1.61 -12.41 -20.97
C ALA A 146 -3.13 -12.45 -21.21
N ARG A 147 -3.89 -13.09 -20.32
CA ARG A 147 -5.36 -13.11 -20.37
C ARG A 147 -6.01 -11.76 -20.08
N LEU A 148 -5.30 -10.80 -19.49
CA LEU A 148 -5.79 -9.45 -19.21
C LEU A 148 -5.54 -8.49 -20.38
N LEU A 149 -4.68 -8.87 -21.32
CA LEU A 149 -4.35 -8.04 -22.46
C LEU A 149 -5.53 -8.01 -23.45
N PRO A 150 -5.77 -6.89 -24.13
CA PRO A 150 -6.89 -6.74 -25.05
C PRO A 150 -6.72 -7.54 -26.37
N PHE A 151 -5.67 -8.35 -26.48
CA PHE A 151 -5.34 -9.12 -27.66
C PHE A 151 -5.05 -10.58 -27.29
N LYS A 152 -5.25 -11.48 -28.27
CA LYS A 152 -5.05 -12.91 -28.08
C LYS A 152 -3.56 -13.24 -28.04
N VAL A 153 -3.13 -13.91 -26.97
CA VAL A 153 -1.77 -14.44 -26.82
C VAL A 153 -1.85 -15.97 -26.80
N SER A 154 -0.93 -16.64 -27.49
CA SER A 154 -0.80 -18.10 -27.41
C SER A 154 -0.16 -18.49 -26.09
N GLU A 155 -0.90 -19.15 -25.20
CA GLU A 155 -0.40 -19.51 -23.86
C GLU A 155 0.77 -20.51 -23.93
N THR A 156 0.79 -21.41 -24.92
CA THR A 156 1.88 -22.37 -25.10
C THR A 156 3.16 -21.66 -25.51
N ALA A 157 3.09 -20.86 -26.58
CA ALA A 157 4.26 -20.10 -27.07
C ALA A 157 4.79 -19.13 -26.00
N LEU A 158 3.90 -18.45 -25.27
CA LEU A 158 4.27 -17.58 -24.16
C LEU A 158 4.99 -18.35 -23.04
N SER A 159 4.49 -19.53 -22.68
CA SER A 159 5.11 -20.34 -21.63
C SER A 159 6.50 -20.81 -22.04
N ASP A 160 6.65 -21.27 -23.28
CA ASP A 160 7.94 -21.70 -23.84
C ASP A 160 8.95 -20.53 -23.86
N GLU A 161 8.53 -19.36 -24.35
CA GLU A 161 9.37 -18.16 -24.39
C GLU A 161 9.74 -17.68 -22.97
N TRP A 162 8.80 -17.76 -22.03
CA TRP A 162 9.06 -17.41 -20.63
C TRP A 162 10.07 -18.35 -19.97
N VAL A 163 9.99 -19.66 -20.22
CA VAL A 163 10.98 -20.64 -19.74
C VAL A 163 12.37 -20.33 -20.32
N LEU A 164 12.46 -20.01 -21.61
CA LEU A 164 13.75 -19.59 -22.20
C LEU A 164 14.30 -18.35 -21.51
N LEU A 165 13.44 -17.36 -21.23
CA LEU A 165 13.82 -16.12 -20.53
C LEU A 165 14.27 -16.37 -19.08
N GLN A 166 13.76 -17.41 -18.41
CA GLN A 166 14.22 -17.81 -17.08
C GLN A 166 15.62 -18.42 -17.07
N LEU A 167 15.99 -19.07 -18.17
CA LEU A 167 17.29 -19.73 -18.34
C LEU A 167 18.39 -18.77 -18.79
N ASP A 168 18.03 -17.59 -19.31
CA ASP A 168 19.00 -16.58 -19.71
C ASP A 168 19.73 -16.00 -18.50
N SER A 169 21.05 -16.20 -18.47
CA SER A 169 21.93 -15.79 -17.38
C SER A 169 22.32 -14.31 -17.45
N ASN A 170 21.99 -13.63 -18.56
CA ASN A 170 22.40 -12.26 -18.86
C ASN A 170 21.35 -11.19 -18.49
N ILE A 171 20.28 -11.57 -17.77
CA ILE A 171 19.18 -10.69 -17.36
C ILE A 171 18.89 -10.81 -15.85
#